data_AF-A0AA36HPW5-F1
#
_entry.id   AF-A0AA36HPW5-F1
#
_cell.length_a   1.000
_cell.length_b   1.000
_cell.length_c   1.000
_cell.angle_alpha   90.00
_cell.angle_beta   90.00
_cell.angle_gamma   90.00
#
_symmetry.space_group_name_H-M   'P 1'
#
loop_
_entity.id
_entity.type
_entity.pdbx_description
1 polymer ?
#
loop_
_entity_poly.entity_id
_entity_poly.type
_entity_poly.pdbx_seq_one_letter_code
_entity_poly.pdbx_strand_id
1 'polypeptide(L)'
;MTHSKCLATGAQIAAYAALMPHSPAPIQVMCGLQGSLLCQVVPKASWTLQDLLDAVSLETQIPGDDFRLVWGGVALAPGPLPFMLLRKSDVPLSLTLVRVNPAWVAALDRVLASLVPELPSFTALVEQPGQIDLGGDVRGRFAENRDLALAAVQHSGSFLMHCPEELLQDKDAWDALD
;
A
#
# COMPACT_ATOMS: atom_id res chain seq x y z
N MET A 1 -52.63 25.65 -16.82
CA MET A 1 -51.59 24.62 -16.60
C MET A 1 -51.09 24.76 -15.18
N THR A 2 -51.62 23.95 -14.27
CA THR A 2 -51.35 24.00 -12.82
C THR A 2 -50.18 23.08 -12.49
N HIS A 3 -49.07 23.65 -12.02
CA HIS A 3 -47.92 22.89 -11.52
C HIS A 3 -48.24 22.32 -10.13
N SER A 4 -48.43 21.00 -10.07
CA SER A 4 -48.59 20.26 -8.82
C SER A 4 -47.20 20.00 -8.22
N LYS A 5 -46.89 20.66 -7.10
CA LYS A 5 -45.68 20.40 -6.29
C LYS A 5 -45.95 19.21 -5.36
N CYS A 6 -45.38 18.05 -5.67
CA CYS A 6 -45.33 16.93 -4.73
C CYS A 6 -44.31 17.23 -3.62
N LEU A 7 -44.80 17.60 -2.44
CA LEU A 7 -44.05 17.63 -1.19
C LEU A 7 -44.00 16.19 -0.64
N ALA A 8 -42.88 15.50 -0.83
CA ALA A 8 -42.63 14.26 -0.13
C ALA A 8 -42.35 14.59 1.36
N THR A 9 -43.27 14.16 2.21
CA THR A 9 -43.21 14.25 3.68
C THR A 9 -41.98 13.53 4.25
N GLY A 10 -41.29 14.15 5.21
CA GLY A 10 -40.05 13.68 5.84
C GLY A 10 -40.08 12.28 6.49
N ALA A 11 -41.24 11.62 6.57
CA ALA A 11 -41.36 10.23 7.04
C ALA A 11 -40.85 9.18 6.02
N GLN A 12 -40.85 9.47 4.71
CA GLN A 12 -40.33 8.53 3.70
C GLN A 12 -38.80 8.49 3.61
N ILE A 13 -38.09 9.50 4.13
CA ILE A 13 -36.61 9.53 4.14
C ILE A 13 -36.07 8.60 5.25
N ALA A 14 -36.75 8.49 6.39
CA ALA A 14 -36.35 7.61 7.49
C ALA A 14 -36.51 6.11 7.17
N ALA A 15 -37.52 5.73 6.39
CA ALA A 15 -37.71 4.33 5.96
C ALA A 15 -36.69 3.88 4.90
N TYR A 16 -36.15 4.81 4.10
CA TYR A 16 -35.12 4.50 3.10
C TYR A 16 -33.74 4.26 3.73
N ALA A 17 -33.42 4.91 4.86
CA ALA A 17 -32.18 4.66 5.59
C ALA A 17 -32.13 3.27 6.25
N ALA A 18 -33.29 2.69 6.61
CA ALA A 18 -33.39 1.34 7.17
C ALA A 18 -33.25 0.22 6.13
N LEU A 19 -33.28 0.55 4.83
CA LEU A 19 -33.12 -0.37 3.70
C LEU A 19 -31.77 -0.23 2.99
N MET A 20 -30.90 0.69 3.44
CA MET A 20 -29.56 0.80 2.92
C MET A 20 -28.72 -0.36 3.48
N PRO A 21 -28.27 -1.31 2.65
CA PRO A 21 -27.44 -2.41 3.11
C PRO A 21 -26.21 -1.84 3.79
N HIS A 22 -26.03 -2.19 5.07
CA HIS A 22 -25.03 -1.61 5.97
C HIS A 22 -23.73 -1.23 5.26
N SER A 23 -23.37 0.05 5.30
CA SER A 23 -22.15 0.56 4.69
C SER A 23 -20.92 -0.17 5.25
N PRO A 24 -19.90 -0.43 4.42
CA PRO A 24 -18.65 -1.01 4.88
C PRO A 24 -17.99 -0.10 5.93
N ALA A 25 -17.20 -0.72 6.81
CA ALA A 25 -16.47 0.02 7.85
C ALA A 25 -15.46 0.97 7.20
N PRO A 26 -15.23 2.16 7.78
CA PRO A 26 -14.18 3.04 7.31
C PRO A 26 -12.82 2.37 7.49
N ILE A 27 -11.97 2.48 6.47
CA ILE A 27 -10.56 2.12 6.52
C ILE A 27 -9.80 3.32 7.11
N GLN A 28 -9.06 3.08 8.17
CA GLN A 28 -8.13 4.02 8.76
C GLN A 28 -6.78 3.92 8.05
N VAL A 29 -6.25 5.03 7.58
CA VAL A 29 -4.93 5.09 6.96
C VAL A 29 -3.98 5.76 7.94
N MET A 30 -2.98 5.01 8.38
CA MET A 30 -2.01 5.40 9.40
C MET A 30 -0.68 5.77 8.75
N CYS A 31 0.04 6.73 9.32
CA CYS A 31 1.42 7.03 8.94
C CYS A 31 2.34 5.88 9.36
N GLY A 32 3.10 5.32 8.42
CA GLY A 32 4.00 4.20 8.72
C GLY A 32 5.14 4.52 9.68
N LEU A 33 5.60 5.77 9.70
CA LEU A 33 6.69 6.20 10.59
C LEU A 33 6.15 6.55 12.00
N GLN A 34 5.07 7.32 12.04
CA GLN A 34 4.59 7.92 13.31
C GLN A 34 3.49 7.09 13.99
N GLY A 35 2.87 6.16 13.27
CA GLY A 35 1.68 5.44 13.74
C GLY A 35 0.46 6.35 13.98
N SER A 36 0.48 7.59 13.48
CA SER A 36 -0.60 8.56 13.60
C SER A 36 -1.67 8.35 12.52
N LEU A 37 -2.93 8.64 12.82
CA LEU A 37 -4.02 8.58 11.83
C LEU A 37 -3.87 9.73 10.84
N LEU A 38 -3.77 9.41 9.54
CA LEU A 38 -3.70 10.39 8.45
C LEU A 38 -5.10 10.73 7.92
N CYS A 39 -5.88 9.71 7.54
CA CYS A 39 -7.23 9.89 7.01
C CYS A 39 -8.11 8.64 7.23
N GLN A 40 -9.40 8.78 6.93
CA GLN A 40 -10.37 7.69 6.92
C GLN A 40 -11.09 7.67 5.58
N VAL A 41 -11.18 6.50 4.95
CA VAL A 41 -11.83 6.33 3.65
C VAL A 41 -12.86 5.21 3.74
N VAL A 42 -14.05 5.43 3.17
CA VAL A 42 -15.12 4.43 3.15
C VAL A 42 -15.08 3.70 1.81
N PRO A 43 -14.60 2.45 1.76
CA PRO A 43 -14.45 1.75 0.49
C PRO A 43 -15.81 1.38 -0.12
N LYS A 44 -15.88 1.26 -1.44
CA LYS A 44 -17.06 0.67 -2.11
C LYS A 44 -16.73 -0.76 -2.52
N ALA A 45 -17.76 -1.60 -2.63
CA ALA A 45 -17.58 -3.00 -3.03
C ALA A 45 -16.92 -3.17 -4.41
N SER A 46 -17.02 -2.16 -5.29
CA SER A 46 -16.42 -2.16 -6.62
C SER A 46 -15.04 -1.50 -6.67
N TRP A 47 -14.49 -1.04 -5.54
CA TRP A 47 -13.20 -0.35 -5.53
C TRP A 47 -12.05 -1.31 -5.83
N THR A 48 -11.14 -0.80 -6.66
CA THR A 48 -9.81 -1.33 -6.88
C THR A 48 -8.82 -0.67 -5.91
N LEU A 49 -7.57 -1.16 -5.88
CA LEU A 49 -6.48 -0.47 -5.20
C LEU A 49 -6.30 0.95 -5.74
N GLN A 50 -6.45 1.17 -7.05
CA GLN A 50 -6.30 2.50 -7.63
C GLN A 50 -7.34 3.48 -7.08
N ASP A 51 -8.62 3.07 -7.00
CA ASP A 51 -9.68 3.90 -6.42
C ASP A 51 -9.38 4.27 -4.96
N LEU A 52 -8.79 3.32 -4.20
CA LEU A 52 -8.38 3.55 -2.83
C LEU A 52 -7.19 4.53 -2.73
N LEU A 53 -6.17 4.36 -3.58
CA LEU A 53 -5.02 5.26 -3.65
C LEU A 53 -5.47 6.68 -4.02
N ASP A 54 -6.37 6.83 -4.99
CA ASP A 54 -6.90 8.14 -5.41
C ASP A 54 -7.68 8.80 -4.25
N ALA A 55 -8.49 8.03 -3.51
CA ALA A 55 -9.20 8.55 -2.35
C ALA A 55 -8.24 8.99 -1.23
N VAL A 56 -7.20 8.19 -0.95
CA VAL A 56 -6.18 8.56 0.06
C VAL A 56 -5.37 9.77 -0.39
N SER A 57 -5.00 9.84 -1.67
CA SER A 57 -4.28 10.97 -2.27
C SER A 57 -5.09 12.26 -2.15
N LEU A 58 -6.39 12.20 -2.43
CA LEU A 58 -7.29 13.35 -2.29
C LEU A 58 -7.35 13.86 -0.84
N GLU A 59 -7.46 12.96 0.13
CA GLU A 59 -7.57 13.33 1.55
C GLU A 59 -6.24 13.80 2.14
N THR A 60 -5.12 13.19 1.75
CA THR A 60 -3.79 13.46 2.34
C THR A 60 -2.98 14.49 1.58
N GLN A 61 -3.37 14.83 0.35
CA GLN A 61 -2.60 15.65 -0.60
C GLN A 61 -1.23 15.05 -0.97
N ILE A 62 -1.06 13.74 -0.78
CA ILE A 62 0.14 13.00 -1.20
C ILE A 62 -0.16 12.35 -2.55
N PRO A 63 0.64 12.57 -3.61
CA PRO A 63 0.43 11.92 -4.90
C PRO A 63 0.36 10.38 -4.79
N GLY A 64 -0.49 9.73 -5.59
CA GLY A 64 -0.72 8.28 -5.49
C GLY A 64 0.51 7.41 -5.79
N ASP A 65 1.48 7.97 -6.51
CA ASP A 65 2.79 7.38 -6.84
C ASP A 65 3.87 7.64 -5.77
N ASP A 66 3.61 8.55 -4.82
CA ASP A 66 4.50 8.91 -3.71
C ASP A 66 4.28 8.05 -2.45
N PHE A 67 3.37 7.07 -2.50
CA PHE A 67 3.13 6.16 -1.40
C PHE A 67 2.60 4.80 -1.83
N ARG A 68 2.69 3.84 -0.91
CA ARG A 68 2.05 2.53 -1.00
C ARG A 68 1.27 2.24 0.29
N LEU A 69 0.23 1.43 0.16
CA LEU A 69 -0.58 0.98 1.29
C LEU A 69 -0.18 -0.43 1.70
N VAL A 70 0.07 -0.62 2.99
CA VAL A 70 0.50 -1.88 3.59
C VAL A 70 -0.56 -2.35 4.59
N TRP A 71 -0.92 -3.64 4.51
CA TRP A 71 -1.85 -4.29 5.42
C TRP A 71 -1.21 -5.56 5.99
N GLY A 72 -1.13 -5.66 7.33
CA GLY A 72 -0.52 -6.82 7.98
C GLY A 72 0.94 -7.06 7.55
N GLY A 73 1.69 -5.99 7.27
CA GLY A 73 3.07 -6.07 6.77
C GLY A 73 3.23 -6.37 5.28
N VAL A 74 2.12 -6.56 4.55
CA VAL A 74 2.14 -6.85 3.11
C VAL A 74 1.62 -5.65 2.33
N ALA A 75 2.38 -5.20 1.33
CA ALA A 75 1.92 -4.15 0.42
C ALA A 75 0.71 -4.65 -0.39
N LEU A 76 -0.30 -3.81 -0.54
CA LEU A 76 -1.46 -4.14 -1.36
C LEU A 76 -1.05 -4.21 -2.84
N ALA A 77 -1.39 -5.31 -3.49
CA ALA A 77 -1.12 -5.50 -4.92
C ALA A 77 -2.18 -4.78 -5.79
N PRO A 78 -1.81 -4.37 -7.02
CA PRO A 78 -2.77 -3.83 -7.98
C PRO A 78 -3.94 -4.78 -8.24
N GLY A 79 -5.15 -4.22 -8.40
CA GLY A 79 -6.36 -4.98 -8.71
C GLY A 79 -7.50 -4.76 -7.71
N PRO A 80 -8.47 -5.69 -7.63
CA PRO A 80 -9.57 -5.61 -6.68
C PRO A 80 -9.09 -5.61 -5.23
N LEU A 81 -9.73 -4.83 -4.36
CA LEU A 81 -9.39 -4.84 -2.94
C LEU A 81 -9.64 -6.24 -2.33
N PRO A 82 -8.75 -6.73 -1.42
CA PRO A 82 -9.00 -7.94 -0.68
C PRO A 82 -10.38 -7.92 -0.01
N PHE A 83 -11.14 -9.01 -0.13
CA PHE A 83 -12.51 -9.08 0.39
C PHE A 83 -12.60 -8.73 1.88
N MET A 84 -11.52 -8.95 2.64
CA MET A 84 -11.41 -8.60 4.05
C MET A 84 -11.50 -7.09 4.29
N LEU A 85 -10.98 -6.26 3.37
CA LEU A 85 -11.10 -4.81 3.44
C LEU A 85 -12.52 -4.30 3.15
N LEU A 86 -13.32 -5.13 2.48
CA LEU A 86 -14.70 -4.83 2.11
C LEU A 86 -15.71 -5.45 3.07
N ARG A 87 -15.25 -6.34 3.97
CA ARG A 87 -16.11 -7.07 4.89
C ARG A 87 -16.65 -6.12 5.95
N LYS A 88 -17.92 -6.32 6.31
CA LYS A 88 -18.53 -5.65 7.47
C LYS A 88 -17.78 -6.07 8.74
N SER A 89 -17.33 -5.08 9.48
CA SER A 89 -16.61 -5.24 10.74
C SER A 89 -16.99 -4.07 11.64
N ASP A 90 -17.22 -4.35 12.92
CA ASP A 90 -17.39 -3.29 13.93
C ASP A 90 -16.03 -2.68 14.32
N VAL A 91 -14.94 -3.34 13.96
CA VAL A 91 -13.57 -2.88 14.17
C VAL A 91 -13.09 -2.18 12.90
N PRO A 92 -12.64 -0.91 12.97
CA PRO A 92 -12.04 -0.23 11.83
C PRO A 92 -10.79 -0.96 11.39
N LEU A 93 -10.63 -1.13 10.08
CA LEU A 93 -9.43 -1.73 9.49
C LEU A 93 -8.36 -0.65 9.35
N SER A 94 -7.14 -0.97 9.77
CA SER A 94 -6.01 -0.04 9.66
C SER A 94 -5.07 -0.47 8.53
N LEU A 95 -4.82 0.45 7.61
CA LEU A 95 -3.76 0.38 6.60
C LEU A 95 -2.62 1.30 7.01
N THR A 96 -1.41 0.94 6.62
CA THR A 96 -0.22 1.76 6.83
C THR A 96 0.20 2.39 5.50
N LEU A 97 0.26 3.72 5.46
CA LEU A 97 0.82 4.48 4.35
C LEU A 97 2.34 4.58 4.53
N VAL A 98 3.07 4.05 3.55
CA VAL A 98 4.53 4.13 3.49
C VAL A 98 4.89 5.01 2.31
N ARG A 99 5.65 6.09 2.54
CA ARG A 99 6.13 6.97 1.48
C ARG A 99 7.10 6.23 0.59
N VAL A 100 6.99 6.46 -0.71
CA VAL A 100 7.89 5.95 -1.74
C VAL A 100 8.39 7.14 -2.53
N ASN A 101 9.70 7.19 -2.79
CA ASN A 101 10.24 8.18 -3.70
C ASN A 101 10.32 7.56 -5.11
N PRO A 102 9.49 7.99 -6.08
CA PRO A 102 9.47 7.38 -7.41
C PRO A 102 10.82 7.50 -8.14
N ALA A 103 11.59 8.57 -7.87
CA ALA A 103 12.93 8.70 -8.42
C ALA A 103 13.90 7.65 -7.86
N TRP A 104 13.72 7.22 -6.62
CA TRP A 104 14.50 6.15 -6.01
C TRP A 104 14.13 4.79 -6.61
N VAL A 105 12.84 4.52 -6.82
CA VAL A 105 12.38 3.29 -7.51
C VAL A 105 13.04 3.15 -8.88
N ALA A 106 12.99 4.21 -9.68
CA ALA A 106 13.60 4.22 -11.01
C ALA A 106 15.13 4.14 -10.98
N ALA A 107 15.78 4.62 -9.91
CA ALA A 107 17.22 4.43 -9.72
C ALA A 107 17.55 2.99 -9.34
N LEU A 108 16.80 2.39 -8.41
CA LEU A 108 16.89 0.99 -8.01
C LEU A 108 16.72 0.04 -9.20
N ASP A 109 15.71 0.25 -10.04
CA ASP A 109 15.48 -0.55 -11.24
C ASP A 109 16.68 -0.49 -12.21
N ARG A 110 17.28 0.69 -12.39
CA ARG A 110 18.48 0.85 -13.22
C ARG A 110 19.69 0.13 -12.64
N VAL A 111 19.91 0.24 -11.33
CA VAL A 111 21.01 -0.47 -10.66
C VAL A 111 20.80 -1.98 -10.75
N LEU A 112 19.58 -2.45 -10.52
CA LEU A 112 19.24 -3.87 -10.60
C LEU A 112 19.46 -4.42 -12.02
N ALA A 113 18.97 -3.73 -13.04
CA ALA A 113 19.19 -4.10 -14.44
C ALA A 113 20.69 -4.12 -14.83
N SER A 114 21.51 -3.29 -14.20
CA SER A 114 22.97 -3.31 -14.41
C SER A 114 23.66 -4.48 -13.70
N LEU A 115 23.17 -4.89 -12.54
CA LEU A 115 23.77 -5.96 -11.74
C LEU A 115 23.32 -7.35 -12.19
N VAL A 116 22.07 -7.45 -12.62
CA VAL A 116 21.43 -8.69 -13.05
C VAL A 116 20.57 -8.36 -14.28
N PRO A 117 21.14 -8.41 -15.50
CA PRO A 117 20.44 -8.03 -16.73
C PRO A 117 19.18 -8.84 -17.03
N GLU A 118 19.09 -10.04 -16.45
CA GLU A 118 17.96 -10.96 -16.60
C GLU A 118 16.78 -10.61 -15.66
N LEU A 119 16.96 -9.69 -14.70
CA LEU A 119 15.91 -9.27 -13.80
C LEU A 119 15.02 -8.19 -14.44
N PRO A 120 13.69 -8.40 -14.48
CA PRO A 120 12.79 -7.46 -15.15
C PRO A 120 12.69 -6.11 -14.45
N SER A 121 12.44 -6.09 -13.13
CA SER A 121 12.39 -4.89 -12.28
C SER A 121 12.25 -5.26 -10.80
N PHE A 122 12.46 -4.31 -9.89
CA PHE A 122 12.18 -4.50 -8.46
C PHE A 122 10.71 -4.78 -8.20
N THR A 123 9.81 -4.09 -8.90
CA THR A 123 8.37 -4.29 -8.78
C THR A 123 7.98 -5.72 -9.13
N ALA A 124 8.52 -6.27 -10.23
CA ALA A 124 8.23 -7.64 -10.65
C ALA A 124 8.70 -8.69 -9.62
N LEU A 125 9.83 -8.44 -8.93
CA LEU A 125 10.29 -9.29 -7.83
C LEU A 125 9.35 -9.30 -6.64
N VAL A 126 8.78 -8.15 -6.30
CA VAL A 126 7.85 -8.01 -5.18
C VAL A 126 6.50 -8.63 -5.50
N GLU A 127 6.03 -8.50 -6.74
CA GLU A 127 4.71 -8.98 -7.16
C GLU A 127 4.65 -10.50 -7.38
N GLN A 128 5.78 -11.16 -7.65
CA GLN A 128 5.85 -12.60 -7.88
C GLN A 128 6.87 -13.30 -6.96
N PRO A 129 6.64 -13.26 -5.62
CA PRO A 129 7.54 -13.89 -4.68
C PRO A 129 7.60 -15.41 -4.93
N GLY A 130 8.79 -15.91 -5.26
CA GLY A 130 9.05 -17.34 -5.51
C GLY A 130 8.95 -17.78 -6.97
N GLN A 131 8.56 -16.90 -7.90
CA GLN A 131 8.56 -17.23 -9.33
C GLN A 131 9.91 -16.92 -9.98
N ILE A 132 10.65 -15.96 -9.40
CA ILE A 132 12.04 -15.69 -9.75
C ILE A 132 12.89 -16.43 -8.72
N ASP A 133 13.53 -17.53 -9.15
CA ASP A 133 14.62 -18.13 -8.39
C ASP A 133 15.78 -17.13 -8.40
N LEU A 134 15.78 -16.26 -7.39
CA LEU A 134 16.84 -15.30 -7.14
C LEU A 134 18.20 -16.00 -6.91
N GLY A 135 18.20 -17.32 -6.69
CA GLY A 135 19.40 -18.12 -6.55
C GLY A 135 20.33 -17.63 -5.43
N GLY A 136 21.48 -18.29 -5.31
CA GLY A 136 22.56 -17.78 -4.44
C GLY A 136 23.11 -16.43 -4.94
N ASP A 137 23.03 -16.16 -6.24
CA ASP A 137 23.67 -14.99 -6.85
C ASP A 137 23.03 -13.67 -6.43
N VAL A 138 21.69 -13.55 -6.38
CA VAL A 138 21.08 -12.27 -6.00
C VAL A 138 21.24 -11.99 -4.52
N ARG A 139 21.12 -13.02 -3.66
CA ARG A 139 21.48 -12.90 -2.24
C ARG A 139 22.94 -12.50 -2.07
N GLY A 140 23.84 -13.06 -2.88
CA GLY A 140 25.24 -12.66 -2.95
C GLY A 140 25.41 -11.19 -3.32
N ARG A 141 24.70 -10.70 -4.34
CA ARG A 141 24.74 -9.28 -4.75
C ARG A 141 24.21 -8.33 -3.68
N PHE A 142 23.15 -8.70 -2.96
CA PHE A 142 22.66 -7.93 -1.82
C PHE A 142 23.64 -7.94 -0.65
N ALA A 143 24.31 -9.06 -0.39
CA ALA A 143 25.34 -9.14 0.64
C ALA A 143 26.61 -8.34 0.27
N GLU A 144 26.99 -8.34 -1.01
CA GLU A 144 28.14 -7.58 -1.54
C GLU A 144 27.86 -6.07 -1.63
N ASN A 145 26.60 -5.68 -1.76
CA ASN A 145 26.18 -4.29 -1.95
C ASN A 145 25.15 -3.87 -0.91
N ARG A 146 25.66 -3.37 0.22
CA ARG A 146 24.86 -2.84 1.33
C ARG A 146 23.85 -1.78 0.89
N ASP A 147 24.25 -0.83 0.07
CA ASP A 147 23.37 0.27 -0.37
C ASP A 147 22.20 -0.26 -1.19
N LEU A 148 22.45 -1.27 -2.04
CA LEU A 148 21.41 -1.96 -2.78
C LEU A 148 20.43 -2.69 -1.84
N ALA A 149 20.94 -3.37 -0.81
CA ALA A 149 20.10 -4.07 0.17
C ALA A 149 19.22 -3.09 0.96
N LEU A 150 19.78 -1.98 1.43
CA LEU A 150 19.01 -0.95 2.14
C LEU A 150 17.96 -0.31 1.22
N ALA A 151 18.34 0.03 -0.01
CA ALA A 151 17.42 0.59 -0.99
C ALA A 151 16.28 -0.40 -1.34
N ALA A 152 16.58 -1.70 -1.43
CA ALA A 152 15.59 -2.76 -1.63
C ALA A 152 14.63 -2.89 -0.44
N VAL A 153 15.14 -2.80 0.79
CA VAL A 153 14.31 -2.85 1.99
C VAL A 153 13.40 -1.63 2.11
N GLN A 154 13.91 -0.44 1.77
CA GLN A 154 13.08 0.77 1.64
C GLN A 154 11.97 0.57 0.61
N HIS A 155 12.25 -0.14 -0.49
CA HIS A 155 11.26 -0.45 -1.51
C HIS A 155 10.24 -1.51 -1.05
N SER A 156 10.66 -2.54 -0.34
CA SER A 156 9.76 -3.49 0.29
C SER A 156 10.45 -4.14 1.48
N GLY A 157 9.81 -4.05 2.65
CA GLY A 157 10.30 -4.68 3.88
C GLY A 157 10.49 -6.20 3.74
N SER A 158 9.86 -6.84 2.76
CA SER A 158 10.09 -8.25 2.45
C SER A 158 11.55 -8.55 2.08
N PHE A 159 12.31 -7.59 1.54
CA PHE A 159 13.73 -7.81 1.19
C PHE A 159 14.65 -7.97 2.40
N LEU A 160 14.16 -7.69 3.62
CA LEU A 160 14.90 -7.98 4.85
C LEU A 160 15.32 -9.45 4.92
N MET A 161 14.51 -10.37 4.40
CA MET A 161 14.82 -11.81 4.40
C MET A 161 16.00 -12.18 3.49
N HIS A 162 16.40 -11.29 2.58
CA HIS A 162 17.53 -11.48 1.66
C HIS A 162 18.79 -10.74 2.11
N CYS A 163 18.68 -9.87 3.12
CA CYS A 163 19.82 -9.15 3.68
C CYS A 163 20.74 -10.11 4.47
N PRO A 164 22.06 -9.85 4.49
CA PRO A 164 22.98 -10.60 5.34
C PRO A 164 22.71 -10.31 6.83
N GLU A 165 23.01 -11.27 7.72
CA GLU A 165 22.74 -11.13 9.16
C GLU A 165 23.48 -9.93 9.77
N GLU A 166 24.66 -9.62 9.27
CA GLU A 166 25.46 -8.47 9.71
C GLU A 166 24.70 -7.15 9.51
N LEU A 167 23.97 -7.01 8.39
CA LEU A 167 23.16 -5.81 8.11
C LEU A 167 21.92 -5.74 9.02
N LEU A 168 21.30 -6.89 9.30
CA LEU A 168 20.15 -6.97 10.20
C LEU A 168 20.51 -6.61 11.65
N GLN A 169 21.77 -6.79 12.04
CA GLN A 169 22.30 -6.43 13.35
C GLN A 169 22.84 -5.00 13.45
N ASP A 170 23.09 -4.33 12.33
CA ASP A 170 23.59 -2.95 12.27
C ASP A 170 22.47 -1.94 12.55
N LYS A 171 22.30 -1.59 13.83
CA LYS A 171 21.29 -0.62 14.29
C LYS A 171 21.42 0.74 13.63
N ASP A 172 22.64 1.22 13.42
CA ASP A 172 22.89 2.54 12.81
C ASP A 172 22.42 2.58 11.35
N ALA A 173 22.43 1.43 10.65
CA ALA A 173 21.87 1.31 9.31
C ALA A 173 20.36 1.56 9.26
N TRP A 174 19.64 1.14 10.30
CA TRP A 174 18.19 1.25 10.40
C TRP A 174 17.77 2.64 10.88
N ASP A 175 18.52 3.23 11.80
CA ASP A 175 18.29 4.59 12.29
C ASP A 175 18.50 5.65 11.18
N ALA A 176 19.29 5.36 10.14
CA ALA A 176 19.47 6.22 8.97
C ALA A 176 18.33 6.13 7.94
N LEU A 177 17.37 5.21 8.13
CA LEU A 177 16.17 5.08 7.33
C LEU A 177 14.98 5.86 7.90
N ASP A 178 15.11 6.41 9.12
CA ASP A 178 14.20 7.38 9.75
C ASP A 178 14.36 8.79 9.15
#